data_AF-A0A967JVX2-F1
#
_entry.id   AF-A0A967JVX2-F1
#
_cell.length_a   1.000
_cell.length_b   1.000
_cell.length_c   1.000
_cell.angle_alpha   90.00
_cell.angle_beta   90.00
_cell.angle_gamma   90.00
#
_symmetry.space_group_name_H-M   'P 1'
#
loop_
_entity.id
_entity.type
_entity.pdbx_description
1 polymer ?
#
loop_
_entity_poly.entity_id
_entity_poly.type
_entity_poly.pdbx_seq_one_letter_code
_entity_poly.pdbx_strand_id
1 'polypeptide(L)' 'VVIPTFALERSQELLWFLREGIESGALRRSLQVFLDSPMAISATRIFGRHPEAM' A
#
# COMPACT_ATOMS: atom_id res chain seq x y z
N VAL A 1 -0.39 -8.67 11.75
CA VAL A 1 -1.79 -8.17 11.60
C VAL A 1 -2.22 -8.47 10.19
N VAL A 2 -3.44 -8.96 9.98
CA VAL A 2 -4.00 -9.20 8.65
C VAL A 2 -5.11 -8.18 8.42
N ILE A 3 -5.09 -7.48 7.27
CA ILE A 3 -6.08 -6.47 6.91
C ILE A 3 -6.74 -6.88 5.60
N PRO A 4 -7.97 -7.43 5.62
CA PRO A 4 -8.69 -7.75 4.39
C PRO A 4 -9.16 -6.45 3.72
N THR A 5 -8.90 -6.29 2.43
CA THR A 5 -9.34 -5.12 1.66
C THR A 5 -9.65 -5.46 0.21
N PHE A 6 -10.37 -4.57 -0.45
CA PHE A 6 -10.45 -4.60 -1.90
C PHE A 6 -9.10 -4.23 -2.51
N ALA A 7 -8.75 -4.94 -3.60
CA ALA A 7 -7.46 -4.82 -4.26
C ALA A 7 -7.28 -3.52 -5.07
N LEU A 8 -8.37 -2.81 -5.37
CA LEU A 8 -8.36 -1.52 -6.06
C LEU A 8 -8.68 -0.39 -5.08
N GLU A 9 -7.98 0.73 -5.23
CA GLU A 9 -8.00 1.94 -4.38
C GLU A 9 -7.60 1.70 -2.92
N ARG A 10 -8.41 1.01 -2.13
CA ARG A 10 -8.24 0.90 -0.67
C ARG A 10 -6.92 0.21 -0.27
N SER A 11 -6.51 -0.81 -1.02
CA SER A 11 -5.20 -1.45 -0.83
C SER A 11 -4.05 -0.45 -1.01
N GLN A 12 -4.14 0.43 -2.01
CA GLN A 12 -3.09 1.41 -2.31
C GLN A 12 -3.06 2.53 -1.26
N GLU A 13 -4.24 3.00 -0.83
CA GLU A 13 -4.38 3.98 0.26
C GLU A 13 -3.76 3.47 1.57
N LEU A 14 -3.99 2.20 1.93
CA LEU A 14 -3.32 1.59 3.09
C LEU A 14 -1.81 1.53 2.94
N LEU A 15 -1.30 1.13 1.77
CA LEU A 15 0.14 1.10 1.52
C LEU A 15 0.77 2.49 1.66
N TRP A 16 0.06 3.53 1.22
CA TRP A 16 0.47 4.92 1.40
C TRP A 16 0.59 5.29 2.88
N PHE A 17 -0.46 5.07 3.68
CA PHE A 17 -0.41 5.39 5.11
C PHE A 17 0.64 4.57 5.89
N LEU A 18 0.85 3.30 5.52
CA LEU A 18 1.90 2.49 6.12
C LEU A 18 3.30 3.04 5.81
N ARG A 19 3.53 3.50 4.56
CA ARG A 19 4.76 4.18 4.18
C ARG A 19 4.98 5.46 5.00
N GLU A 20 3.98 6.34 5.07
CA GLU A 20 4.06 7.59 5.85
C GLU A 20 4.32 7.33 7.34
N GLY A 21 3.70 6.28 7.91
CA GLY A 21 3.95 5.86 9.28
C GLY A 21 5.40 5.41 9.50
N ILE A 22 6.00 4.71 8.54
CA ILE A 22 7.40 4.28 8.62
C ILE A 22 8.35 5.48 8.47
N GLU A 23 8.06 6.41 7.55
CA GLU A 23 8.90 7.58 7.29
C GLU A 23 8.88 8.60 8.43
N SER A 24 7.72 8.82 9.05
CA SER A 24 7.55 9.67 10.23
C SER A 24 8.10 9.07 11.53
N GLY A 25 8.46 7.78 11.54
CA GLY A 25 8.91 7.06 12.72
C GLY A 25 7.80 6.59 13.67
N ALA A 26 6.52 6.79 13.30
CA ALA A 26 5.38 6.24 14.03
C ALA A 26 5.33 4.71 13.96
N LEU A 27 5.83 4.12 12.87
CA LEU A 27 6.03 2.69 12.67
C LEU A 27 7.52 2.36 12.58
N ARG A 28 7.89 1.20 13.11
CA ARG A 28 9.28 0.73 13.07
C ARG A 28 9.69 0.42 11.63
N ARG A 29 10.88 0.85 11.21
CA ARG A 29 11.46 0.50 9.89
C ARG A 29 11.65 -1.01 9.67
N SER A 30 11.70 -1.80 10.74
CA SER A 30 11.77 -3.26 10.67
C SER A 30 10.40 -3.93 10.42
N LEU A 31 9.32 -3.15 10.33
CA LEU A 31 7.99 -3.68 10.03
C LEU A 31 7.93 -4.14 8.58
N GLN A 32 7.65 -5.42 8.37
CA GLN A 32 7.45 -5.98 7.03
C GLN A 32 5.99 -5.84 6.62
N VAL A 33 5.77 -5.33 5.41
CA VAL A 33 4.45 -5.18 4.79
C VAL A 33 4.42 -6.04 3.53
N PHE A 34 3.42 -6.92 3.44
CA PHE A 34 3.23 -7.81 2.31
C PHE A 34 1.86 -7.55 1.68
N LEU A 35 1.80 -7.56 0.35
CA LEU A 35 0.57 -7.43 -0.43
C LEU A 35 0.35 -8.73 -1.20
N ASP A 36 -0.63 -9.53 -0.78
CA ASP A 36 -0.88 -10.87 -1.34
C ASP A 36 -2.11 -10.89 -2.26
N SER A 37 -2.02 -10.15 -3.37
CA SER A 37 -3.05 -10.16 -4.41
C SER A 37 -2.43 -9.76 -5.75
N PRO A 38 -2.43 -10.65 -6.77
CA PRO A 38 -1.93 -10.31 -8.10
C PRO A 38 -2.61 -9.07 -8.69
N MET A 39 -3.91 -8.92 -8.42
CA MET A 39 -4.69 -7.76 -8.88
C MET A 39 -4.25 -6.48 -8.18
N ALA A 40 -4.08 -6.50 -6.85
CA ALA A 40 -3.62 -5.33 -6.11
C ALA A 40 -2.19 -4.94 -6.51
N ILE A 41 -1.31 -5.92 -6.69
CA ILE A 41 0.07 -5.70 -7.17
C ILE A 41 0.07 -5.07 -8.58
N SER A 42 -0.84 -5.50 -9.47
CA SER A 42 -1.01 -4.90 -10.79
C SER A 42 -1.50 -3.45 -10.70
N ALA A 43 -2.56 -3.22 -9.92
CA ALA A 43 -3.14 -1.90 -9.71
C ALA A 43 -2.12 -0.90 -9.13
N THR A 44 -1.37 -1.29 -8.09
CA THR A 44 -0.34 -0.45 -7.48
C THR A 44 0.73 -0.03 -8.50
N ARG A 45 1.12 -0.91 -9.43
CA ARG A 45 2.06 -0.56 -10.51
C ARG A 45 1.47 0.44 -11.50
N ILE A 46 0.16 0.35 -11.79
CA ILE A 46 -0.53 1.31 -12.66
C ILE A 46 -0.60 2.68 -11.97
N PHE A 47 -1.08 2.74 -10.73
CA PHE A 47 -1.14 3.99 -9.96
C PHE A 47 0.23 4.64 -9.75
N GLY A 48 1.29 3.85 -9.57
CA GLY A 48 2.65 4.38 -9.49
C GLY A 48 3.14 5.04 -10.79
N ARG A 49 2.57 4.67 -11.95
CA ARG A 49 2.85 5.30 -13.25
C ARG A 49 1.90 6.47 -13.56
N HIS A 50 0.74 6.48 -12.92
CA HIS A 50 -0.32 7.47 -13.08
C HIS A 50 -0.77 8.03 -11.72
N PRO A 51 0.06 8.85 -11.06
CA PRO A 51 -0.30 9.44 -9.76
C PRO A 51 -1.56 10.30 -9.82
N GLU A 52 -1.88 10.86 -10.99
CA GLU A 52 -3.08 11.65 -11.24
C GLU A 52 -4.39 10.85 -11.14
N ALA A 53 -4.30 9.52 -11.24
CA ALA A 53 -5.45 8.63 -11.17
C ALA A 53 -5.74 8.16 -9.73
N MET A 54 -4.86 8.48 -8.77
CA MET A 54 -5.00 8.11 -7.37
C MET A 54 -5.84 9.13 -6.59
#